data_AF-A0A2A3T5R0-F1
#
_entry.id   AF-A0A2A3T5R0-F1
#
_cell.length_a   1.000
_cell.length_b   1.000
_cell.length_c   1.000
_cell.angle_alpha   90.00
_cell.angle_beta   90.00
_cell.angle_gamma   90.00
#
_symmetry.space_group_name_H-M   'P 1'
#
loop_
_entity.id
_entity.type
_entity.pdbx_description
1 polymer ?
#
loop_
_entity_poly.entity_id
_entity_poly.type
_entity_poly.pdbx_seq_one_letter_code
_entity_poly.pdbx_strand_id
1 'polypeptide(L)'
;VPGNHDANIEKLIPNGITLASSKGIIIDDILLTHGHTMPSENFSQVNTIVMGHVHPVFFQEESLINGERVWVSIKCKKQKIFSSKSGKLEIIILPSFNRYFYPTQKKFYKKSIAPILEKIDVLQAKIVTLDGTIIGNESLLSAVI
;
A
#
# COMPACT_ATOMS: atom_id res chain seq x y z
N VAL A 1 -13.66 -2.16 0.19
CA VAL A 1 -12.87 -3.31 0.69
C VAL A 1 -12.61 -3.06 2.17
N PRO A 2 -12.99 -3.96 3.08
CA PRO A 2 -12.82 -3.73 4.52
C PRO A 2 -11.36 -3.89 4.95
N GLY A 3 -10.94 -3.01 5.85
CA GLY A 3 -9.70 -3.09 6.61
C GLY A 3 -9.85 -3.85 7.93
N ASN A 4 -8.76 -3.95 8.68
CA ASN A 4 -8.71 -4.64 9.97
C ASN A 4 -9.50 -3.94 11.09
N HIS A 5 -9.92 -2.69 10.88
CA HIS A 5 -10.74 -1.91 11.82
C HIS A 5 -12.23 -1.90 11.47
N ASP A 6 -12.63 -2.47 10.33
CA ASP A 6 -13.99 -2.40 9.79
C ASP A 6 -14.85 -3.60 10.23
N ALA A 7 -14.61 -4.12 11.44
CA ALA A 7 -15.36 -5.27 11.95
C ALA A 7 -16.85 -4.93 12.10
N ASN A 8 -17.72 -5.81 11.61
CA ASN A 8 -19.17 -5.62 11.57
C ASN A 8 -19.64 -4.41 10.75
N ILE A 9 -18.79 -3.85 9.86
CA ILE A 9 -19.19 -2.69 9.05
C ILE A 9 -20.42 -2.99 8.20
N GLU A 10 -20.62 -4.25 7.79
CA GLU A 10 -21.79 -4.72 7.03
C GLU A 10 -23.13 -4.39 7.67
N LYS A 11 -23.17 -4.20 9.00
CA LYS A 11 -24.37 -3.82 9.74
C LYS A 11 -24.73 -2.34 9.60
N LEU A 12 -23.80 -1.52 9.10
CA LEU A 12 -23.91 -0.06 8.99
C LEU A 12 -23.91 0.43 7.55
N ILE A 13 -23.85 -0.48 6.57
CA ILE A 13 -23.71 -0.12 5.15
C ILE A 13 -25.05 0.41 4.61
N PRO A 14 -25.08 1.63 4.03
CA PRO A 14 -26.27 2.16 3.39
C PRO A 14 -26.50 1.53 2.01
N ASN A 15 -27.71 1.71 1.46
CA ASN A 15 -28.03 1.29 0.10
C ASN A 15 -27.05 1.89 -0.92
N GLY A 16 -26.69 1.11 -1.93
CA GLY A 16 -25.79 1.53 -3.01
C GLY A 16 -24.29 1.32 -2.73
N ILE A 17 -23.94 0.75 -1.58
CA ILE A 17 -22.55 0.38 -1.24
C ILE A 17 -22.39 -1.14 -1.28
N THR A 18 -21.42 -1.62 -2.06
CA THR A 18 -21.07 -3.04 -2.10
C THR A 18 -19.84 -3.30 -1.24
N LEU A 19 -19.98 -4.21 -0.27
CA LEU A 19 -18.86 -4.69 0.52
C LEU A 19 -18.15 -5.85 -0.20
N ALA A 20 -16.90 -5.62 -0.60
CA ALA A 20 -16.03 -6.67 -1.12
C ALA A 20 -15.38 -7.50 -0.01
N SER A 21 -14.76 -8.63 -0.37
CA SER A 21 -13.92 -9.41 0.56
C SER A 21 -12.72 -8.60 1.06
N SER A 22 -12.23 -8.90 2.27
CA SER A 22 -10.98 -8.35 2.83
C SER A 22 -9.72 -8.73 2.02
N LYS A 23 -9.84 -9.72 1.12
CA LYS A 23 -8.78 -10.06 0.15
C LYS A 23 -8.64 -9.04 -0.99
N GLY A 24 -9.64 -8.18 -1.18
CA GLY A 24 -9.68 -7.16 -2.22
C GLY A 24 -10.69 -7.43 -3.33
N ILE A 25 -10.70 -6.54 -4.31
CA ILE A 25 -11.50 -6.58 -5.54
C ILE A 25 -10.59 -6.28 -6.74
N ILE A 26 -10.84 -6.95 -7.86
CA ILE A 26 -10.16 -6.65 -9.12
C ILE A 26 -11.05 -5.73 -9.95
N ILE A 27 -10.46 -4.66 -10.47
CA ILE A 27 -11.04 -3.80 -11.50
C ILE A 27 -9.99 -3.75 -12.62
N ASP A 28 -10.38 -4.19 -13.82
CA ASP A 28 -9.47 -4.39 -14.95
C ASP A 28 -8.27 -5.26 -14.56
N ASP A 29 -7.05 -4.73 -14.62
CA ASP A 29 -5.81 -5.41 -14.23
C ASP A 29 -5.25 -4.94 -12.88
N ILE A 30 -6.08 -4.28 -12.06
CA ILE A 30 -5.72 -3.68 -10.78
C ILE A 30 -6.43 -4.41 -9.63
N LEU A 31 -5.66 -4.90 -8.66
CA LEU A 31 -6.18 -5.35 -7.38
C LEU A 31 -6.27 -4.18 -6.40
N LEU A 32 -7.48 -3.86 -5.95
CA LEU A 32 -7.71 -2.92 -4.86
C LEU A 32 -7.83 -3.71 -3.55
N THR A 33 -6.99 -3.40 -2.57
CA THR A 33 -7.00 -4.06 -1.25
C THR A 33 -6.76 -3.05 -0.13
N HIS A 34 -7.13 -3.39 1.12
CA HIS A 34 -6.74 -2.56 2.27
C HIS A 34 -5.23 -2.69 2.52
N GLY A 35 -4.67 -3.91 2.40
CA GLY A 35 -3.23 -4.16 2.56
C GLY A 35 -2.80 -4.85 3.86
N HIS A 36 -3.72 -5.11 4.78
CA HIS A 36 -3.46 -5.87 6.02
C HIS A 36 -3.46 -7.41 5.82
N THR A 37 -3.78 -7.88 4.61
CA THR A 37 -3.84 -9.30 4.23
C THR A 37 -3.00 -9.57 2.99
N MET A 38 -2.55 -10.81 2.81
CA MET A 38 -1.92 -11.24 1.56
C MET A 38 -2.98 -11.42 0.46
N PRO A 39 -2.70 -10.95 -0.79
CA PRO A 39 -3.49 -11.32 -1.95
C PRO A 39 -3.54 -12.85 -2.12
N SER A 40 -4.64 -13.36 -2.66
CA SER A 40 -4.76 -14.78 -3.00
C SER A 40 -4.18 -15.07 -4.39
N GLU A 41 -3.63 -16.26 -4.60
CA GLU A 41 -2.97 -16.66 -5.87
C GLU A 41 -3.89 -16.56 -7.10
N ASN A 42 -5.21 -16.66 -6.92
CA ASN A 42 -6.18 -16.45 -7.99
C ASN A 42 -6.18 -15.02 -8.56
N PHE A 43 -5.54 -14.06 -7.88
CA PHE A 43 -5.34 -12.69 -8.37
C PHE A 43 -4.04 -12.50 -9.13
N SER A 44 -3.29 -13.57 -9.42
CA SER A 44 -1.98 -13.49 -10.09
C SER A 44 -2.01 -12.87 -11.48
N GLN A 45 -3.18 -12.66 -12.09
CA GLN A 45 -3.28 -12.01 -13.40
C GLN A 45 -3.03 -10.50 -13.34
N VAL A 46 -3.31 -9.82 -12.22
CA VAL A 46 -3.21 -8.35 -12.07
C VAL A 46 -1.78 -7.83 -12.24
N ASN A 47 -1.61 -6.67 -12.86
CA ASN A 47 -0.29 -6.04 -13.02
C ASN A 47 0.00 -4.97 -11.97
N THR A 48 -1.06 -4.51 -11.30
CA THR A 48 -0.99 -3.46 -10.27
C THR A 48 -1.78 -3.87 -9.03
N ILE A 49 -1.24 -3.57 -7.86
CA ILE A 49 -1.94 -3.62 -6.57
C ILE A 49 -1.98 -2.20 -6.03
N VAL A 50 -3.17 -1.72 -5.66
CA VAL A 50 -3.34 -0.46 -4.94
C VAL A 50 -3.79 -0.78 -3.52
N MET A 51 -3.09 -0.25 -2.52
CA MET A 51 -3.36 -0.54 -1.11
C MET A 51 -3.24 0.69 -0.20
N GLY A 52 -3.92 0.63 0.93
CA GLY A 52 -3.79 1.60 2.03
C GLY A 52 -3.02 1.01 3.20
N HIS A 53 -3.59 1.12 4.41
CA HIS A 53 -3.13 0.50 5.67
C HIS A 53 -1.81 1.01 6.25
N VAL A 54 -0.79 1.20 5.42
CA VAL A 54 0.57 1.58 5.85
C VAL A 54 0.65 3.05 6.27
N HIS A 55 -0.16 3.92 5.65
CA HIS A 55 -0.18 5.37 5.86
C HIS A 55 1.23 5.97 5.66
N PRO A 56 1.81 5.86 4.45
CA PRO A 56 3.16 6.32 4.15
C PRO A 56 3.37 7.81 4.44
N VAL A 57 4.43 8.10 5.19
CA VAL A 57 4.86 9.45 5.57
C VAL A 57 6.37 9.50 5.44
N PHE A 58 6.90 10.57 4.84
CA PHE A 58 8.33 10.74 4.65
C PHE A 58 9.00 11.27 5.92
N PHE A 59 9.92 10.50 6.50
CA PHE A 59 10.66 10.88 7.70
C PHE A 59 12.16 10.99 7.44
N GLN A 60 12.66 12.22 7.43
CA GLN A 60 14.06 12.58 7.37
C GLN A 60 14.24 13.92 8.08
N GLU A 61 14.82 13.92 9.29
CA GLU A 61 14.82 15.08 10.21
C GLU A 61 15.29 16.40 9.57
N GLU A 62 16.35 16.34 8.77
CA GLU A 62 16.93 17.51 8.09
C GLU A 62 16.18 17.95 6.81
N SER A 63 15.08 17.28 6.47
CA SER A 63 14.31 17.57 5.26
C SER A 63 13.16 18.54 5.53
N LEU A 64 12.97 19.52 4.65
CA LEU A 64 11.84 20.47 4.71
C LEU A 64 10.47 19.80 4.59
N ILE A 65 10.42 18.59 4.04
CA ILE A 65 9.21 17.79 3.83
C ILE A 65 9.09 16.64 4.84
N ASN A 66 9.85 16.70 5.94
CA ASN A 66 9.74 15.74 7.02
C ASN A 66 8.32 15.75 7.61
N GLY A 67 7.70 14.58 7.72
CA GLY A 67 6.33 14.41 8.20
C GLY A 67 5.26 14.55 7.11
N GLU A 68 5.65 14.78 5.85
CA GLU A 68 4.69 14.87 4.74
C GLU A 68 4.14 13.48 4.35
N ARG A 69 2.82 13.42 4.09
CA ARG A 69 2.18 12.22 3.55
C ARG A 69 2.55 12.06 2.08
N VAL A 70 2.86 10.84 1.67
CA VAL A 70 3.37 10.56 0.32
C VAL A 70 2.69 9.35 -0.29
N TRP A 71 2.64 9.31 -1.60
CA TRP A 71 2.37 8.11 -2.37
C TRP A 71 3.68 7.33 -2.54
N VAL A 72 3.58 6.00 -2.53
CA VAL A 72 4.71 5.13 -2.86
C VAL A 72 4.30 4.20 -3.99
N SER A 73 5.01 4.24 -5.12
CA SER A 73 4.93 3.22 -6.17
C SER A 73 6.17 2.35 -6.11
N ILE A 74 5.99 1.03 -6.10
CA ILE A 74 7.07 0.04 -6.04
C ILE A 74 6.86 -0.96 -7.16
N LYS A 75 7.82 -1.08 -8.07
CA LYS A 75 7.89 -2.20 -9.01
C LYS A 75 8.69 -3.32 -8.38
N CYS A 76 8.13 -4.51 -8.36
CA CYS A 76 8.75 -5.69 -7.76
C CYS A 76 8.59 -6.94 -8.63
N LYS A 77 9.29 -8.01 -8.27
CA LYS A 77 9.14 -9.33 -8.92
C LYS A 77 7.82 -9.98 -8.51
N LYS A 78 6.94 -10.21 -9.49
CA LYS A 78 5.58 -10.73 -9.29
C LYS A 78 5.56 -12.08 -8.56
N GLN A 79 6.50 -12.96 -8.90
CA GLN A 79 6.61 -14.30 -8.32
C GLN A 79 6.89 -14.33 -6.81
N LYS A 80 7.31 -13.20 -6.22
CA LYS A 80 7.45 -13.08 -4.76
C LYS A 80 6.10 -12.92 -4.05
N ILE A 81 5.10 -12.41 -4.74
CA ILE A 81 3.73 -12.24 -4.24
C ILE A 81 2.84 -13.38 -4.72
N PHE A 82 2.95 -13.74 -6.00
CA PHE A 82 2.17 -14.78 -6.66
C PHE A 82 3.10 -15.85 -7.21
N SER A 83 3.32 -16.91 -6.45
CA SER A 83 4.21 -18.03 -6.81
C SER A 83 3.87 -18.66 -8.17
N SER A 84 2.60 -18.58 -8.58
CA SER A 84 2.11 -19.11 -9.85
C SER A 84 2.49 -18.32 -11.11
N LYS A 85 2.95 -17.06 -10.98
CA LYS A 85 3.21 -16.19 -12.15
C LYS A 85 4.47 -15.33 -11.99
N SER A 86 5.38 -15.47 -12.95
CA SER A 86 6.57 -14.63 -13.08
C SER A 86 6.27 -13.32 -13.81
N GLY A 87 7.05 -12.29 -13.52
CA GLY A 87 6.97 -11.00 -14.21
C GLY A 87 7.23 -9.83 -13.29
N LYS A 88 6.75 -8.65 -13.69
CA LYS A 88 6.77 -7.44 -12.87
C LYS A 88 5.36 -7.18 -12.32
N LEU A 89 5.32 -6.59 -11.13
CA LEU A 89 4.12 -6.16 -10.44
C LEU A 89 4.38 -4.76 -9.90
N GLU A 90 3.42 -3.86 -10.04
CA GLU A 90 3.47 -2.54 -9.39
C GLU A 90 2.59 -2.53 -8.15
N ILE A 91 3.12 -2.03 -7.03
CA ILE A 91 2.37 -1.83 -5.78
C ILE A 91 2.34 -0.33 -5.51
N ILE A 92 1.14 0.23 -5.46
CA ILE A 92 0.88 1.63 -5.13
C ILE A 92 0.31 1.70 -3.72
N ILE A 93 0.99 2.40 -2.83
CA ILE A 93 0.57 2.63 -1.45
C ILE A 93 0.01 4.03 -1.35
N LEU A 94 -1.28 4.11 -1.01
CA LEU A 94 -2.03 5.33 -0.81
C LEU A 94 -1.65 5.98 0.53
N PRO A 95 -1.43 7.31 0.56
CA PRO A 95 -1.43 8.04 1.82
C PRO A 95 -2.82 7.96 2.46
N SER A 96 -2.90 8.16 3.77
CA SER A 96 -4.21 8.23 4.42
C SER A 96 -5.01 9.41 3.89
N PHE A 97 -6.29 9.17 3.58
CA PHE A 97 -7.20 10.22 3.13
C PHE A 97 -7.45 11.25 4.23
N ASN A 98 -7.65 10.77 5.47
CA ASN A 98 -7.86 11.64 6.62
C ASN A 98 -6.54 12.28 7.07
N ARG A 99 -6.48 13.61 6.94
CA ARG A 99 -5.33 14.46 7.34
C ARG A 99 -5.00 14.47 8.82
N TYR A 100 -5.73 13.75 9.67
CA TYR A 100 -5.45 13.63 11.10
C TYR A 100 -5.06 12.19 11.51
N PHE A 101 -5.14 11.24 10.59
CA PHE A 101 -4.82 9.83 10.84
C PHE A 101 -3.58 9.41 10.04
N TYR A 102 -2.41 9.86 10.49
CA TYR A 102 -1.12 9.42 9.98
C TYR A 102 -0.06 9.42 11.09
N PRO A 103 1.02 8.65 10.94
CA PRO A 103 2.12 8.69 11.90
C PRO A 103 2.72 10.10 11.98
N THR A 104 2.88 10.64 13.19
CA THR A 104 3.59 11.91 13.43
C THR A 104 5.07 11.71 13.73
N GLN A 105 5.48 10.46 13.97
CA GLN A 105 6.84 10.05 14.24
C GLN A 105 7.11 8.72 13.55
N LYS A 106 8.36 8.51 13.16
CA LYS A 106 8.81 7.23 12.59
C LYS A 106 8.70 6.13 13.64
N LYS A 107 7.91 5.10 13.35
CA LYS A 107 7.78 3.92 14.20
C LYS A 107 8.63 2.79 13.62
N PHE A 108 9.50 2.24 14.45
CA PHE A 108 10.27 1.04 14.10
C PHE A 108 9.48 -0.20 14.50
N TYR A 109 8.91 -0.88 13.50
CA TYR A 109 8.28 -2.17 13.70
C TYR A 109 9.26 -3.30 13.35
N LYS A 110 9.34 -4.34 14.20
CA LYS A 110 10.14 -5.55 13.88
C LYS A 110 9.60 -6.32 12.66
N LYS A 111 8.33 -6.11 12.31
CA LYS A 111 7.61 -6.73 11.20
C LYS A 111 6.67 -5.71 10.57
N SER A 112 6.48 -5.77 9.27
CA SER A 112 5.57 -4.85 8.60
C SER A 112 4.14 -5.16 9.00
N ILE A 113 3.33 -4.12 9.20
CA ILE A 113 1.88 -4.26 9.37
C ILE A 113 1.20 -4.68 8.06
N ALA A 114 1.90 -4.59 6.93
CA ALA A 114 1.46 -5.03 5.61
C ALA A 114 2.30 -6.23 5.14
N PRO A 115 1.77 -7.47 5.25
CA PRO A 115 2.53 -8.70 4.94
C PRO A 115 3.15 -8.75 3.54
N ILE A 116 2.55 -8.04 2.58
CA ILE A 116 3.06 -7.97 1.21
C ILE A 116 4.45 -7.33 1.15
N LEU A 117 4.73 -6.32 1.99
CA LEU A 117 5.99 -5.59 2.01
C LEU A 117 7.15 -6.42 2.57
N GLU A 118 6.88 -7.49 3.30
CA GLU A 118 7.92 -8.41 3.77
C GLU A 118 8.42 -9.36 2.66
N LYS A 119 7.65 -9.52 1.58
CA LYS A 119 7.96 -10.46 0.51
C LYS A 119 8.55 -9.81 -0.74
N ILE A 120 8.37 -8.51 -0.92
CA ILE A 120 8.76 -7.83 -2.17
C ILE A 120 10.26 -7.91 -2.42
N ASP A 121 10.61 -8.14 -3.69
CA ASP A 121 11.95 -7.94 -4.23
C ASP A 121 11.89 -6.69 -5.11
N VAL A 122 12.33 -5.57 -4.56
CA VAL A 122 12.18 -4.22 -5.13
C VAL A 122 13.10 -4.06 -6.34
N LEU A 123 12.52 -3.64 -7.46
CA LEU A 123 13.24 -3.34 -8.70
C LEU A 123 13.40 -1.84 -8.92
N GLN A 124 12.38 -1.06 -8.55
CA GLN A 124 12.34 0.40 -8.67
C GLN A 124 11.27 0.92 -7.72
N ALA A 125 11.47 2.10 -7.14
CA ALA A 125 10.38 2.80 -6.46
C ALA A 125 10.31 4.29 -6.83
N LYS A 126 9.16 4.88 -6.55
CA LYS A 126 8.92 6.33 -6.61
C LYS A 126 8.19 6.74 -5.34
N ILE A 127 8.71 7.78 -4.69
CA ILE A 127 8.05 8.44 -3.56
C ILE A 127 7.57 9.78 -4.07
N VAL A 128 6.28 10.05 -3.93
CA VAL A 128 5.62 11.20 -4.56
C VAL A 128 4.79 11.95 -3.53
N THR A 129 4.94 13.25 -3.43
CA THR A 129 4.10 14.11 -2.57
C THR A 129 2.67 14.21 -3.11
N LEU A 130 1.76 14.76 -2.31
CA LEU A 130 0.35 14.90 -2.69
C LEU A 130 0.11 15.83 -3.89
N ASP A 131 1.03 16.76 -4.14
CA ASP A 131 1.01 17.67 -5.30
C ASP A 131 1.62 17.05 -6.57
N GLY A 132 2.13 15.82 -6.50
CA GLY A 132 2.71 15.09 -7.63
C GLY A 132 4.23 15.22 -7.78
N THR A 133 4.93 15.92 -6.86
CA THR A 133 6.40 16.03 -6.90
C THR A 133 7.06 14.70 -6.53
N ILE A 134 7.98 14.20 -7.37
CA ILE A 134 8.77 13.01 -7.06
C ILE A 134 9.95 13.44 -6.17
N ILE A 135 10.00 12.90 -4.95
CA ILE A 135 11.00 13.28 -3.94
C ILE A 135 12.03 12.19 -3.65
N GLY A 136 11.82 10.98 -4.19
CA GLY A 136 12.67 9.86 -3.86
C GLY A 136 12.43 8.61 -4.69
N ASN A 137 13.32 7.63 -4.49
CA ASN A 137 13.33 6.33 -5.15
C ASN A 137 13.53 5.20 -4.12
N GLU A 138 13.88 4.01 -4.59
CA GLU A 138 14.08 2.81 -3.75
C GLU A 138 15.08 3.00 -2.59
N SER A 139 16.08 3.88 -2.75
CA SER A 139 17.07 4.16 -1.70
C SER A 139 16.46 4.83 -0.46
N LEU A 140 15.32 5.51 -0.62
CA LEU A 140 14.61 6.22 0.44
C LEU A 140 13.38 5.48 0.97
N LEU A 141 13.13 4.22 0.56
CA LEU A 141 11.95 3.48 1.03
C LEU A 141 11.92 3.33 2.56
N SER A 142 13.08 3.12 3.19
CA SER A 142 13.18 3.00 4.65
C SER A 142 12.84 4.29 5.41
N ALA A 143 12.78 5.43 4.72
CA ALA A 143 12.30 6.70 5.27
C ALA A 143 10.76 6.79 5.26
N VAL A 144 10.05 5.85 4.62
CA VAL A 144 8.60 5.91 4.37
C VAL A 144 7.83 4.68 4.84
N ILE A 145 8.36 3.47 4.60
CA ILE A 145 7.67 2.18 4.81
C ILE A 145 8.57 1.12 5.46
#